data_AF-A0A0D2JJC6-F1
#
_entry.id   AF-A0A0D2JJC6-F1
#
_cell.length_a   1.000
_cell.length_b   1.000
_cell.length_c   1.000
_cell.angle_alpha   90.00
_cell.angle_beta   90.00
_cell.angle_gamma   90.00
#
_symmetry.space_group_name_H-M   'P 1'
#
loop_
_entity.id
_entity.type
_entity.pdbx_description
1 polymer ?
#
loop_
_entity_poly.entity_id
_entity_poly.type
_entity_poly.pdbx_seq_one_letter_code
_entity_poly.pdbx_strand_id
1 'polypeptide(L)'
;MHPIHRLVVPHYRHTLTTNSLGRGLLISSNGVFETAFSPGKFSLEISSKLYADWRFDKQALPENLRSRNLLDSKGELVVGNYPYGEDGLLLWEATKKFHEKYVSLYYTSDADVAGDAELQGWWEDIRQKGHPDIKEGWPSLHTRQDLVFVLTTLAWIPMLHSAVNFDQYDYSGYMPNRPSLIAKPMPIPGSGDYERLKSLKVESKEFEKLLLSFLSNKEVTLIDMFVLLLLSTHSNEELYITDESDLSGWLTDEKAVALHKEYVADVKSRVETAIAERNAARAARPGGLPYTVLIPSPPPNQRGGLTSQGVVPSVSI
;
A
#
# COMPACT_ATOMS: atom_id res chain seq x y z
N MET A 1 29.45 3.54 -7.71
CA MET A 1 28.08 3.53 -7.14
C MET A 1 27.26 2.57 -7.96
N HIS A 2 26.73 1.52 -7.33
CA HIS A 2 26.02 0.43 -7.99
C HIS A 2 24.73 0.91 -8.70
N PRO A 3 24.40 0.46 -9.93
CA PRO A 3 23.21 0.90 -10.65
C PRO A 3 21.92 0.56 -9.90
N ILE A 4 21.82 -0.65 -9.36
CA ILE A 4 20.64 -1.07 -8.59
C ILE A 4 20.43 -0.22 -7.33
N HIS A 5 21.49 0.17 -6.61
CA HIS A 5 21.37 1.08 -5.48
C HIS A 5 20.76 2.43 -5.91
N ARG A 6 21.22 3.02 -7.03
CA ARG A 6 20.67 4.28 -7.54
C ARG A 6 19.18 4.17 -7.86
N LEU A 7 18.76 3.04 -8.41
CA LEU A 7 17.37 2.77 -8.75
C LEU A 7 16.49 2.60 -7.50
N VAL A 8 16.94 1.89 -6.47
CA VAL A 8 16.07 1.54 -5.33
C VAL A 8 16.06 2.56 -4.20
N VAL A 9 17.09 3.40 -4.06
CA VAL A 9 17.18 4.39 -2.96
C VAL A 9 15.97 5.30 -2.84
N PRO A 10 15.37 5.83 -3.93
CA PRO A 10 14.16 6.64 -3.83
C PRO A 10 12.99 5.89 -3.16
N HIS A 11 12.95 4.55 -3.27
CA HIS A 11 11.91 3.73 -2.67
C HIS A 11 12.03 3.56 -1.15
N TYR A 12 13.09 4.07 -0.54
CA TYR A 12 13.34 3.98 0.90
C TYR A 12 13.24 5.33 1.62
N ARG A 13 12.91 6.41 0.89
CA ARG A 13 12.82 7.76 1.44
C ARG A 13 11.87 7.77 2.65
N HIS A 14 12.37 8.27 3.77
CA HIS A 14 11.68 8.37 5.07
C HIS A 14 11.20 7.06 5.73
N THR A 15 11.32 5.90 5.08
CA THR A 15 10.80 4.62 5.61
C THR A 15 11.35 4.26 6.99
N LEU A 16 12.66 4.39 7.21
CA LEU A 16 13.23 4.12 8.55
C LEU A 16 12.80 5.16 9.59
N THR A 17 12.63 6.42 9.19
CA THR A 17 12.19 7.51 10.06
C THR A 17 10.75 7.28 10.52
N THR A 18 9.81 7.05 9.59
CA THR A 18 8.42 6.78 9.97
C THR A 18 8.33 5.49 10.79
N ASN A 19 9.04 4.42 10.42
CA ASN A 19 9.03 3.18 11.22
C ASN A 19 9.57 3.40 12.64
N SER A 20 10.55 4.28 12.83
CA SER A 20 11.06 4.61 14.17
C SER A 20 10.03 5.36 15.01
N LEU A 21 9.31 6.33 14.41
CA LEU A 21 8.22 7.03 15.08
C LEU A 21 7.04 6.09 15.38
N GLY A 22 6.68 5.25 14.43
CA GLY A 22 5.64 4.23 14.56
C GLY A 22 5.93 3.26 15.72
N ARG A 23 7.18 2.80 15.87
CA ARG A 23 7.60 1.99 17.02
C ARG A 23 7.44 2.70 18.36
N GLY A 24 7.67 4.01 18.41
CA GLY A 24 7.58 4.79 19.65
C GLY A 24 6.16 5.19 20.04
N LEU A 25 5.32 5.54 19.06
CA LEU A 25 4.03 6.17 19.28
C LEU A 25 2.83 5.27 18.95
N LEU A 26 2.94 4.43 17.92
CA LEU A 26 1.81 3.66 17.40
C LEU A 26 1.76 2.25 17.98
N ILE A 27 2.82 1.47 17.78
CA ILE A 27 2.87 0.03 18.11
C ILE A 27 3.64 -0.29 19.40
N SER A 28 4.02 0.75 20.16
CA SER A 28 4.60 0.58 21.50
C SER A 28 3.56 0.09 22.51
N SER A 29 4.03 -0.40 23.65
CA SER A 29 3.13 -0.70 24.76
C SER A 29 2.42 0.57 25.24
N ASN A 30 1.09 0.48 25.41
CA ASN A 30 0.18 1.61 25.62
C ASN A 30 0.19 2.67 24.50
N GLY A 31 0.70 2.32 23.31
CA GLY A 31 0.58 3.14 22.10
C GLY A 31 -0.84 3.13 21.54
N VAL A 32 -1.02 3.80 20.40
CA VAL A 32 -2.33 3.94 19.74
C VAL A 32 -2.97 2.57 19.47
N PHE A 33 -2.23 1.61 18.91
CA PHE A 33 -2.78 0.29 18.56
C PHE A 33 -3.19 -0.55 19.77
N GLU A 34 -2.60 -0.35 20.94
CA GLU A 34 -3.01 -1.09 22.15
C GLU A 34 -4.20 -0.44 22.87
N THR A 35 -4.38 0.86 22.70
CA THR A 35 -5.37 1.64 23.46
C THR A 35 -6.64 1.94 22.67
N ALA A 36 -6.56 1.90 21.33
CA ALA A 36 -7.65 2.31 20.45
C ALA A 36 -8.14 1.22 19.48
N PHE A 37 -7.50 0.05 19.43
CA PHE A 37 -7.93 -1.06 18.58
C PHE A 37 -8.34 -2.27 19.42
N SER A 38 -9.35 -3.01 18.93
CA SER A 38 -9.94 -4.16 19.64
C SER A 38 -8.93 -5.21 20.16
N PRO A 39 -7.83 -5.55 19.44
CA PRO A 39 -6.89 -6.53 19.95
C PRO A 39 -6.06 -6.05 21.16
N GLY A 40 -6.02 -4.75 21.42
CA GLY A 40 -5.27 -4.16 22.52
C GLY A 40 -3.80 -4.58 22.51
N LYS A 41 -3.29 -5.06 23.66
CA LYS A 41 -1.91 -5.55 23.81
C LYS A 41 -1.50 -6.70 22.88
N PHE A 42 -2.46 -7.33 22.20
CA PHE A 42 -2.20 -8.41 21.25
C PHE A 42 -2.07 -7.93 19.80
N SER A 43 -2.27 -6.63 19.52
CA SER A 43 -2.24 -6.06 18.17
C SER A 43 -0.96 -6.43 17.40
N LEU A 44 0.22 -6.28 18.02
CA LEU A 44 1.50 -6.60 17.38
C LEU A 44 1.76 -8.12 17.30
N GLU A 45 1.26 -8.91 18.25
CA GLU A 45 1.39 -10.37 18.22
C GLU A 45 0.64 -10.97 17.02
N ILE A 46 -0.54 -10.42 16.70
CA ILE A 46 -1.32 -10.84 15.52
C ILE A 46 -0.51 -10.66 14.24
N SER A 47 0.13 -9.49 14.05
CA SER A 47 0.95 -9.26 12.85
C SER A 47 2.16 -10.19 12.81
N SER A 48 2.78 -10.50 13.95
CA SER A 48 3.88 -11.49 14.02
C SER A 48 3.43 -12.89 13.60
N LYS A 49 2.23 -13.33 14.01
CA LYS A 49 1.65 -14.62 13.57
C LYS A 49 1.38 -14.64 12.07
N LEU A 50 0.82 -13.57 11.52
CA LEU A 50 0.56 -13.45 10.07
C LEU A 50 1.87 -13.40 9.26
N TYR A 51 2.93 -12.80 9.83
CA TYR A 51 4.22 -12.72 9.18
C TYR A 51 4.88 -14.09 8.97
N ALA A 52 4.57 -15.10 9.79
CA ALA A 52 5.10 -16.46 9.60
C ALA A 52 4.71 -17.05 8.22
N ASP A 53 3.56 -16.66 7.67
CA ASP A 53 3.07 -17.07 6.35
C ASP A 53 3.41 -16.06 5.25
N TRP A 54 4.13 -14.97 5.58
CA TRP A 54 4.49 -13.95 4.61
C TRP A 54 5.50 -14.49 3.59
N ARG A 55 5.33 -14.05 2.34
CA ARG A 55 6.01 -14.58 1.17
C ARG A 55 6.34 -13.46 0.20
N PHE A 56 7.63 -13.26 -0.11
CA PHE A 56 8.08 -12.18 -1.01
C PHE A 56 7.53 -12.37 -2.44
N ASP A 57 7.57 -13.60 -2.97
CA ASP A 57 6.98 -13.97 -4.26
C ASP A 57 5.47 -13.70 -4.37
N LYS A 58 4.76 -13.57 -3.24
CA LYS A 58 3.33 -13.22 -3.18
C LYS A 58 3.05 -11.74 -2.96
N GLN A 59 4.08 -10.90 -2.85
CA GLN A 59 3.93 -9.43 -2.81
C GLN A 59 3.83 -8.82 -4.21
N ALA A 60 4.31 -9.52 -5.23
CA ALA A 60 4.08 -9.14 -6.62
C ALA A 60 2.58 -9.12 -6.92
N LEU A 61 2.03 -7.99 -7.40
CA LEU A 61 0.57 -7.85 -7.55
C LEU A 61 -0.09 -8.97 -8.37
N PRO A 62 0.42 -9.37 -9.56
CA PRO A 62 -0.20 -10.45 -10.31
C PRO A 62 -0.20 -11.79 -9.56
N GLU A 63 0.88 -12.10 -8.84
CA GLU A 63 0.98 -13.33 -8.05
C GLU A 63 0.10 -13.29 -6.81
N ASN A 64 -0.03 -12.12 -6.18
CA ASN A 64 -0.96 -11.88 -5.09
C ASN A 64 -2.41 -12.12 -5.55
N LEU A 65 -2.82 -11.50 -6.66
CA LEU A 65 -4.16 -11.65 -7.22
C LEU A 65 -4.44 -13.11 -7.60
N ARG A 66 -3.48 -13.78 -8.24
CA ARG A 66 -3.60 -15.21 -8.59
C ARG A 66 -3.74 -16.10 -7.37
N SER A 67 -2.95 -15.84 -6.31
CA SER A 67 -3.02 -16.62 -5.05
C SER A 67 -4.38 -16.50 -4.35
N ARG A 68 -5.11 -15.41 -4.61
CA ARG A 68 -6.46 -15.17 -4.10
C ARG A 68 -7.56 -15.57 -5.09
N ASN A 69 -7.21 -16.24 -6.19
CA ASN A 69 -8.12 -16.61 -7.28
C ASN A 69 -8.84 -15.41 -7.92
N LEU A 70 -8.19 -14.23 -7.94
CA LEU A 70 -8.71 -13.00 -8.54
C LEU A 70 -8.17 -12.76 -9.95
N LEU A 71 -7.21 -13.58 -10.39
CA LEU A 71 -6.61 -13.56 -11.72
C LEU A 71 -6.72 -14.96 -12.33
N ASP A 72 -7.21 -15.06 -13.57
CA ASP A 72 -7.34 -16.33 -14.26
C ASP A 72 -6.01 -16.84 -14.86
N SER A 73 -6.05 -17.97 -15.58
CA SER A 73 -4.88 -18.54 -16.24
C SER A 73 -4.31 -17.67 -17.37
N LYS A 74 -5.10 -16.73 -17.91
CA LYS A 74 -4.68 -15.79 -18.96
C LYS A 74 -4.11 -14.49 -18.38
N GLY A 75 -4.21 -14.29 -17.06
CA GLY A 75 -3.79 -13.06 -16.41
C GLY A 75 -4.88 -11.98 -16.40
N GLU A 76 -6.14 -12.35 -16.61
CA GLU A 76 -7.28 -11.44 -16.60
C GLU A 76 -7.98 -11.47 -15.24
N LEU A 77 -8.51 -10.33 -14.80
CA LEU A 77 -9.28 -10.26 -13.56
C LEU A 77 -10.59 -11.02 -13.72
N VAL A 78 -10.89 -11.93 -12.78
CA VAL A 78 -12.14 -12.70 -12.80
C VAL A 78 -13.34 -11.93 -12.23
N VAL A 79 -13.06 -10.85 -11.47
CA VAL A 79 -14.08 -9.96 -10.91
C VAL A 79 -14.07 -8.66 -11.70
N GLY A 80 -15.19 -8.35 -12.35
CA GLY A 80 -15.37 -7.07 -13.03
C GLY A 80 -15.53 -5.92 -12.04
N ASN A 81 -15.07 -4.72 -12.42
CA ASN A 81 -15.11 -3.52 -11.58
C ASN A 81 -14.42 -3.74 -10.24
N TYR A 82 -13.17 -4.21 -10.28
CA TYR A 82 -12.27 -4.30 -9.14
C TYR A 82 -11.17 -3.23 -9.25
N PRO A 83 -11.41 -1.98 -8.79
CA PRO A 83 -10.57 -0.83 -9.11
C PRO A 83 -9.10 -1.01 -8.73
N TYR A 84 -8.83 -1.49 -7.51
CA TYR A 84 -7.48 -1.78 -7.04
C TYR A 84 -6.72 -2.74 -7.98
N GLY A 85 -7.36 -3.84 -8.40
CA GLY A 85 -6.74 -4.81 -9.30
C GLY A 85 -6.55 -4.23 -10.70
N GLU A 86 -7.59 -3.55 -11.22
CA GLU A 86 -7.61 -2.97 -12.56
C GLU A 86 -6.55 -1.88 -12.74
N ASP A 87 -6.42 -0.99 -11.76
CA ASP A 87 -5.52 0.17 -11.80
C ASP A 87 -4.09 -0.26 -11.39
N GLY A 88 -3.98 -1.11 -10.38
CA GLY A 88 -2.70 -1.65 -9.91
C GLY A 88 -1.99 -2.49 -10.97
N LEU A 89 -2.70 -3.30 -11.77
CA LEU A 89 -2.08 -4.10 -12.83
C LEU A 89 -1.46 -3.23 -13.94
N LEU A 90 -2.07 -2.09 -14.27
CA LEU A 90 -1.53 -1.14 -15.24
C LEU A 90 -0.23 -0.49 -14.74
N LEU A 91 -0.20 -0.12 -13.45
CA LEU A 91 1.00 0.39 -12.79
C LEU A 91 2.10 -0.66 -12.71
N TRP A 92 1.75 -1.88 -12.28
CA TRP A 92 2.68 -3.00 -12.24
C TRP A 92 3.33 -3.25 -13.61
N GLU A 93 2.53 -3.27 -14.67
CA GLU A 93 3.01 -3.48 -16.03
C GLU A 93 3.96 -2.35 -16.48
N ALA A 94 3.62 -1.09 -16.25
CA ALA A 94 4.47 0.06 -16.57
C ALA A 94 5.82 -0.04 -15.85
N THR A 95 5.78 -0.34 -14.54
CA THR A 95 6.95 -0.47 -13.69
C THR A 95 7.82 -1.66 -14.11
N LYS A 96 7.22 -2.81 -14.44
CA LYS A 96 7.94 -3.99 -14.94
C LYS A 96 8.68 -3.69 -16.24
N LYS A 97 8.01 -3.06 -17.22
CA LYS A 97 8.63 -2.68 -18.50
C LYS A 97 9.81 -1.72 -18.31
N PHE A 98 9.69 -0.76 -17.40
CA PHE A 98 10.80 0.12 -17.04
C PHE A 98 11.98 -0.67 -16.47
N HIS A 99 11.74 -1.55 -15.50
CA HIS A 99 12.79 -2.39 -14.90
C HIS A 99 13.46 -3.33 -15.92
N GLU A 100 12.71 -3.92 -16.84
CA GLU A 100 13.27 -4.75 -17.93
C GLU A 100 14.27 -3.98 -18.79
N LYS A 101 13.90 -2.76 -19.21
CA LYS A 101 14.78 -1.90 -19.98
C LYS A 101 15.98 -1.43 -19.16
N TYR A 102 15.77 -1.01 -17.91
CA TYR A 102 16.82 -0.53 -17.03
C TYR A 102 17.86 -1.62 -16.72
N VAL A 103 17.41 -2.82 -16.32
CA VAL A 103 18.30 -3.97 -16.05
C VAL A 103 19.11 -4.31 -17.29
N SER A 104 18.50 -4.26 -18.48
CA SER A 104 19.19 -4.54 -19.75
C SER A 104 20.28 -3.53 -20.12
N LEU A 105 20.31 -2.33 -19.50
CA LEU A 105 21.42 -1.38 -19.68
C LEU A 105 22.70 -1.82 -18.99
N TYR A 106 22.59 -2.52 -17.86
CA TYR A 106 23.71 -2.83 -16.96
C TYR A 106 24.06 -4.32 -16.93
N TYR A 107 23.09 -5.20 -17.21
CA TYR A 107 23.24 -6.64 -17.23
C TYR A 107 22.83 -7.18 -18.61
N THR A 108 23.81 -7.64 -19.37
CA THR A 108 23.63 -8.15 -20.74
C THR A 108 23.32 -9.65 -20.77
N SER A 109 23.68 -10.37 -19.72
CA SER A 109 23.46 -11.81 -19.56
C SER A 109 22.99 -12.16 -18.14
N ASP A 110 22.44 -13.37 -17.96
CA ASP A 110 22.14 -13.89 -16.62
C ASP A 110 23.43 -14.13 -15.81
N ALA A 111 24.53 -14.47 -16.48
CA ALA A 111 25.83 -14.62 -15.84
C ALA A 111 26.33 -13.30 -15.21
N ASP A 112 25.98 -12.14 -15.80
CA ASP A 112 26.32 -10.83 -15.24
C ASP A 112 25.62 -10.63 -13.89
N VAL A 113 24.35 -11.05 -13.76
CA VAL A 113 23.57 -10.97 -12.52
C VAL A 113 24.10 -11.95 -11.47
N ALA A 114 24.33 -13.20 -11.87
CA ALA A 114 24.84 -14.24 -10.97
C ALA A 114 26.28 -13.94 -10.49
N GLY A 115 27.09 -13.28 -11.32
CA GLY A 115 28.47 -12.90 -11.02
C GLY A 115 28.64 -11.60 -10.23
N ASP A 116 27.57 -10.83 -10.03
CA ASP A 116 27.62 -9.55 -9.31
C ASP A 116 27.61 -9.77 -7.79
N ALA A 117 28.81 -9.76 -7.18
CA ALA A 117 28.98 -10.01 -5.76
C ALA A 117 28.28 -8.98 -4.85
N GLU A 118 28.18 -7.72 -5.26
CA GLU A 118 27.48 -6.69 -4.47
C GLU A 118 25.97 -6.96 -4.47
N LEU A 119 25.41 -7.28 -5.64
CA LEU A 119 24.00 -7.63 -5.79
C LEU A 119 23.63 -8.91 -5.03
N GLN A 120 24.44 -9.96 -5.15
CA GLN A 120 24.22 -11.22 -4.41
C GLN A 120 24.31 -11.00 -2.90
N GLY A 121 25.30 -10.22 -2.44
CA GLY A 121 25.45 -9.87 -1.03
C GLY A 121 24.25 -9.08 -0.48
N TRP A 122 23.76 -8.09 -1.24
CA TRP A 122 22.56 -7.32 -0.89
C TRP A 122 21.33 -8.22 -0.72
N TRP A 123 21.11 -9.15 -1.66
CA TRP A 123 19.97 -10.05 -1.60
C TRP A 123 20.07 -11.11 -0.51
N GLU A 124 21.28 -11.61 -0.24
CA GLU A 124 21.53 -12.50 0.89
C GLU A 124 21.28 -11.80 2.22
N ASP A 125 21.71 -10.54 2.39
CA ASP A 125 21.49 -9.76 3.61
C ASP A 125 19.98 -9.54 3.88
N ILE A 126 19.19 -9.24 2.84
CA ILE A 126 17.72 -9.14 2.97
C ILE A 126 17.13 -10.45 3.50
N ARG A 127 17.53 -11.59 2.93
CA ARG A 127 16.95 -12.90 3.26
C ARG A 127 17.42 -13.42 4.62
N GLN A 128 18.72 -13.36 4.90
CA GLN A 128 19.31 -13.97 6.09
C GLN A 128 19.32 -13.07 7.31
N LYS A 129 19.38 -11.74 7.14
CA LYS A 129 19.44 -10.79 8.26
C LYS A 129 18.17 -9.94 8.37
N GLY A 130 17.61 -9.51 7.24
CA GLY A 130 16.36 -8.74 7.22
C GLY A 130 15.13 -9.59 7.56
N HIS A 131 15.05 -10.79 6.98
CA HIS A 131 13.91 -11.71 7.11
C HIS A 131 14.34 -13.14 7.52
N PRO A 132 15.14 -13.31 8.59
CA PRO A 132 15.73 -14.62 8.95
C PRO A 132 14.70 -15.71 9.19
N ASP A 133 13.49 -15.36 9.62
CA ASP A 133 12.41 -16.30 9.95
C ASP A 133 11.69 -16.84 8.71
N ILE A 134 11.82 -16.19 7.55
CA ILE A 134 11.13 -16.55 6.31
C ILE A 134 12.03 -17.43 5.45
N LYS A 135 11.64 -18.70 5.29
CA LYS A 135 12.48 -19.71 4.60
C LYS A 135 12.14 -19.92 3.13
N GLU A 136 10.93 -19.57 2.72
CA GLU A 136 10.43 -19.85 1.38
C GLU A 136 9.96 -18.57 0.68
N GLY A 137 9.75 -18.65 -0.64
CA GLY A 137 9.21 -17.53 -1.43
C GLY A 137 10.23 -16.52 -1.90
N TRP A 138 11.50 -16.89 -1.85
CA TRP A 138 12.61 -16.08 -2.30
C TRP A 138 13.02 -16.45 -3.72
N PRO A 139 12.99 -15.51 -4.68
CA PRO A 139 13.70 -15.64 -5.95
C PRO A 139 15.19 -15.94 -5.73
N SER A 140 15.78 -16.73 -6.63
CA SER A 140 17.22 -17.05 -6.59
C SER A 140 18.13 -15.85 -6.86
N LEU A 141 17.65 -14.87 -7.64
CA LEU A 141 18.43 -13.72 -8.10
C LEU A 141 19.66 -14.11 -8.95
N HIS A 142 19.52 -15.11 -9.82
CA HIS A 142 20.61 -15.52 -10.72
C HIS A 142 20.37 -15.12 -12.18
N THR A 143 19.17 -14.66 -12.52
CA THR A 143 18.82 -14.26 -13.89
C THR A 143 18.40 -12.80 -13.93
N ARG A 144 18.45 -12.21 -15.13
CA ARG A 144 17.90 -10.86 -15.35
C ARG A 144 16.40 -10.82 -15.04
N GLN A 145 15.68 -11.91 -15.30
CA GLN A 145 14.27 -12.01 -15.01
C GLN A 145 13.99 -12.04 -13.49
N ASP A 146 14.83 -12.73 -12.71
CA ASP A 146 14.76 -12.70 -11.25
C ASP A 146 14.97 -11.28 -10.73
N LEU A 147 15.98 -10.58 -11.25
CA LEU A 147 16.29 -9.20 -10.85
C LEU A 147 15.15 -8.24 -11.20
N VAL A 148 14.61 -8.32 -12.42
CA VAL A 148 13.42 -7.55 -12.80
C VAL A 148 12.25 -7.83 -11.86
N PHE A 149 12.00 -9.10 -11.52
CA PHE A 149 10.93 -9.48 -10.61
C PHE A 149 11.13 -8.89 -9.21
N VAL A 150 12.35 -9.00 -8.65
CA VAL A 150 12.69 -8.44 -7.34
C VAL A 150 12.52 -6.93 -7.32
N LEU A 151 13.06 -6.21 -8.31
CA LEU A 151 12.98 -4.74 -8.36
C LEU A 151 11.55 -4.25 -8.55
N THR A 152 10.79 -4.88 -9.45
CA THR A 152 9.38 -4.53 -9.67
C THR A 152 8.56 -4.77 -8.39
N THR A 153 8.82 -5.87 -7.68
CA THR A 153 8.14 -6.17 -6.41
C THR A 153 8.50 -5.14 -5.33
N LEU A 154 9.78 -4.78 -5.20
CA LEU A 154 10.23 -3.76 -4.25
C LEU A 154 9.65 -2.37 -4.55
N ALA A 155 9.56 -1.99 -5.82
CA ALA A 155 8.93 -0.74 -6.24
C ALA A 155 7.40 -0.76 -6.05
N TRP A 156 6.77 -1.93 -6.16
CA TRP A 156 5.33 -2.08 -5.97
C TRP A 156 4.89 -1.97 -4.51
N ILE A 157 5.68 -2.48 -3.54
CA ILE A 157 5.34 -2.42 -2.11
C ILE A 157 4.95 -1.00 -1.63
N PRO A 158 5.69 0.07 -1.94
CA PRO A 158 5.28 1.44 -1.59
C PRO A 158 4.09 1.96 -2.40
N MET A 159 3.89 1.50 -3.64
CA MET A 159 2.66 1.79 -4.39
C MET A 159 1.43 1.13 -3.74
N LEU A 160 1.60 -0.10 -3.24
CA LEU A 160 0.62 -0.79 -2.41
C LEU A 160 0.37 -0.02 -1.11
N HIS A 161 1.42 0.49 -0.45
CA HIS A 161 1.26 1.37 0.72
C HIS A 161 0.34 2.54 0.40
N SER A 162 0.51 3.20 -0.75
CA SER A 162 -0.40 4.29 -1.15
C SER A 162 -1.87 3.83 -1.15
N ALA A 163 -2.16 2.67 -1.75
CA ALA A 163 -3.50 2.10 -1.85
C ALA A 163 -4.14 1.63 -0.53
N VAL A 164 -3.37 1.49 0.56
CA VAL A 164 -3.88 1.08 1.89
C VAL A 164 -3.70 2.16 2.96
N ASN A 165 -3.16 3.32 2.59
CA ASN A 165 -2.78 4.37 3.51
C ASN A 165 -3.52 5.69 3.24
N PHE A 166 -3.49 6.23 2.03
CA PHE A 166 -3.93 7.61 1.78
C PHE A 166 -5.45 7.81 1.76
N ASP A 167 -6.23 6.73 1.79
CA ASP A 167 -7.70 6.76 1.91
C ASP A 167 -8.20 6.32 3.30
N GLN A 168 -7.30 6.14 4.27
CA GLN A 168 -7.66 5.74 5.63
C GLN A 168 -8.68 6.69 6.25
N TYR A 169 -8.47 8.00 6.17
CA TYR A 169 -9.39 8.99 6.73
C TYR A 169 -10.69 9.10 5.91
N ASP A 170 -10.63 8.96 4.59
CA ASP A 170 -11.82 9.04 3.74
C ASP A 170 -12.84 7.94 4.07
N TYR A 171 -12.37 6.72 4.31
CA TYR A 171 -13.24 5.61 4.69
C TYR A 171 -13.44 5.47 6.20
N SER A 172 -12.45 5.84 7.02
CA SER A 172 -12.43 5.52 8.45
C SER A 172 -12.54 6.73 9.37
N GLY A 173 -12.55 7.95 8.83
CA GLY A 173 -12.84 9.19 9.58
C GLY A 173 -14.29 9.27 10.07
N TYR A 174 -15.18 8.42 9.53
CA TYR A 174 -16.51 8.17 10.10
C TYR A 174 -16.52 6.78 10.78
N MET A 175 -16.24 6.75 12.09
CA MET A 175 -16.04 5.51 12.86
C MET A 175 -17.14 4.46 12.70
N PRO A 176 -18.45 4.79 12.59
CA PRO A 176 -19.45 3.76 12.35
C PRO A 176 -19.25 2.97 11.04
N ASN A 177 -18.56 3.54 10.03
CA ASN A 177 -18.21 2.83 8.80
C ASN A 177 -17.03 1.87 8.98
N ARG A 178 -16.05 2.22 9.82
CA ARG A 178 -14.82 1.43 10.09
C ARG A 178 -14.44 1.54 11.56
N PRO A 179 -15.13 0.84 12.48
CA PRO A 179 -14.81 0.91 13.90
C PRO A 179 -13.49 0.16 14.19
N SER A 180 -12.55 0.85 14.81
CA SER A 180 -11.27 0.30 15.30
C SER A 180 -11.45 -0.60 16.54
N LEU A 181 -12.42 -0.24 17.39
CA LEU A 181 -12.70 -0.88 18.66
C LEU A 181 -14.17 -1.26 18.81
N ILE A 182 -14.41 -2.51 19.22
CA ILE A 182 -15.70 -2.99 19.71
C ILE A 182 -15.63 -3.10 21.24
N ALA A 183 -16.36 -2.22 21.93
CA ALA A 183 -16.26 -2.01 23.37
C ALA A 183 -17.06 -3.02 24.21
N LYS A 184 -17.99 -3.73 23.58
CA LYS A 184 -18.91 -4.69 24.24
C LYS A 184 -19.09 -5.94 23.38
N PRO A 185 -19.31 -7.11 23.98
CA PRO A 185 -19.67 -8.30 23.23
C PRO A 185 -21.03 -8.12 22.54
N MET A 186 -21.27 -8.90 21.50
CA MET A 186 -22.60 -8.96 20.88
C MET A 186 -23.67 -9.33 21.92
N PRO A 187 -24.82 -8.62 21.95
CA PRO A 187 -25.89 -8.93 22.89
C PRO A 187 -26.44 -10.34 22.67
N ILE A 188 -26.58 -11.10 23.75
CA ILE A 188 -27.19 -12.45 23.73
C ILE A 188 -28.68 -12.38 24.04
N PRO A 189 -29.50 -13.35 23.55
CA PRO A 189 -30.92 -13.42 23.87
C PRO A 189 -31.20 -13.31 25.37
N GLY A 190 -32.16 -12.45 25.75
CA GLY A 190 -32.54 -12.19 27.14
C GLY A 190 -31.68 -11.15 27.87
N SER A 191 -30.58 -10.67 27.27
CA SER A 191 -29.83 -9.53 27.83
C SER A 191 -30.59 -8.21 27.65
N GLY A 192 -30.32 -7.22 28.52
CA GLY A 192 -30.99 -5.91 28.44
C GLY A 192 -30.77 -5.21 27.09
N ASP A 193 -29.54 -5.24 26.56
CA ASP A 193 -29.26 -4.65 25.25
C ASP A 193 -29.91 -5.44 24.10
N TYR A 194 -30.07 -6.76 24.21
CA TYR A 194 -30.81 -7.56 23.22
C TYR A 194 -32.31 -7.23 23.22
N GLU A 195 -32.93 -7.12 24.38
CA GLU A 195 -34.35 -6.72 24.49
C GLU A 195 -34.56 -5.29 23.96
N ARG A 196 -33.63 -4.38 24.22
CA ARG A 196 -33.65 -3.03 23.65
C ARG A 196 -33.56 -3.06 22.14
N LEU A 197 -32.61 -3.80 21.55
CA LEU A 197 -32.48 -3.93 20.09
C LEU A 197 -33.77 -4.43 19.42
N LYS A 198 -34.50 -5.38 20.04
CA LYS A 198 -35.79 -5.86 19.52
C LYS A 198 -36.90 -4.82 19.59
N SER A 199 -36.90 -4.00 20.63
CA SER A 199 -37.99 -3.06 20.92
C SER A 199 -37.85 -1.71 20.20
N LEU A 200 -36.62 -1.30 19.89
CA LEU A 200 -36.32 0.00 19.30
C LEU A 200 -36.54 0.00 17.79
N LYS A 201 -37.05 1.11 17.26
CA LYS A 201 -37.14 1.32 15.81
C LYS A 201 -35.75 1.65 15.27
N VAL A 202 -35.35 1.05 14.14
CA VAL A 202 -34.02 1.23 13.53
C VAL A 202 -33.68 2.70 13.30
N GLU A 203 -34.67 3.53 12.94
CA GLU A 203 -34.50 4.96 12.68
C GLU A 203 -34.54 5.83 13.95
N SER A 204 -34.72 5.23 15.13
CA SER A 204 -34.79 5.98 16.39
C SER A 204 -33.41 6.39 16.90
N LYS A 205 -33.33 7.55 17.55
CA LYS A 205 -32.11 8.02 18.21
C LYS A 205 -31.65 7.06 19.31
N GLU A 206 -32.57 6.35 19.93
CA GLU A 206 -32.29 5.37 20.97
C GLU A 206 -31.61 4.12 20.40
N PHE A 207 -32.01 3.68 19.20
CA PHE A 207 -31.36 2.59 18.48
C PHE A 207 -29.94 2.99 18.07
N GLU A 208 -29.76 4.18 17.51
CA GLU A 208 -28.45 4.73 17.16
C GLU A 208 -27.53 4.82 18.39
N LYS A 209 -28.02 5.41 19.49
CA LYS A 209 -27.27 5.48 20.76
C LYS A 209 -26.88 4.11 21.29
N LEU A 210 -27.76 3.11 21.13
CA LEU A 210 -27.46 1.75 21.55
C LEU A 210 -26.33 1.17 20.70
N LEU A 211 -26.39 1.29 19.37
CA LEU A 211 -25.33 0.84 18.46
C LEU A 211 -24.00 1.53 18.75
N LEU A 212 -23.99 2.86 18.89
CA LEU A 212 -22.77 3.62 19.20
C LEU A 212 -22.16 3.21 20.56
N SER A 213 -22.96 2.67 21.48
CA SER A 213 -22.45 2.16 22.76
C SER A 213 -21.63 0.86 22.64
N PHE A 214 -21.62 0.20 21.48
CA PHE A 214 -20.73 -0.92 21.17
C PHE A 214 -19.41 -0.48 20.54
N LEU A 215 -19.28 0.78 20.15
CA LEU A 215 -18.07 1.33 19.54
C LEU A 215 -17.18 2.00 20.60
N SER A 216 -16.02 2.51 20.16
CA SER A 216 -15.13 3.34 20.96
C SER A 216 -15.85 4.53 21.61
N ASN A 217 -15.39 4.92 22.81
CA ASN A 217 -15.83 6.18 23.41
C ASN A 217 -15.33 7.38 22.60
N LYS A 218 -15.81 8.58 22.93
CA LYS A 218 -15.46 9.81 22.20
C LYS A 218 -13.96 10.12 22.20
N GLU A 219 -13.25 9.86 23.30
CA GLU A 219 -11.83 10.20 23.44
C GLU A 219 -10.96 9.30 22.53
N VAL A 220 -11.18 7.99 22.59
CA VAL A 220 -10.52 7.01 21.72
C VAL A 220 -10.82 7.30 20.25
N THR A 221 -12.09 7.59 19.96
CA THR A 221 -12.55 7.95 18.61
C THR A 221 -11.81 9.18 18.07
N LEU A 222 -11.63 10.24 18.88
CA LEU A 222 -10.91 11.44 18.45
C LEU A 222 -9.42 11.17 18.19
N ILE A 223 -8.79 10.33 19.02
CA ILE A 223 -7.40 9.91 18.81
C ILE A 223 -7.26 9.16 17.49
N ASP A 224 -8.12 8.18 17.23
CA ASP A 224 -8.09 7.40 16.00
C ASP A 224 -8.31 8.27 14.76
N MET A 225 -9.34 9.12 14.77
CA MET A 225 -9.57 10.06 13.66
C MET A 225 -8.35 10.92 13.37
N PHE A 226 -7.72 11.45 14.42
CA PHE A 226 -6.55 12.31 14.28
C PHE A 226 -5.35 11.55 13.68
N VAL A 227 -5.11 10.31 14.15
CA VAL A 227 -4.06 9.45 13.61
C VAL A 227 -4.33 9.11 12.15
N LEU A 228 -5.55 8.69 11.81
CA LEU A 228 -5.92 8.37 10.43
C LEU A 228 -5.82 9.60 9.51
N LEU A 229 -6.19 10.78 9.99
CA LEU A 229 -6.03 12.03 9.25
C LEU A 229 -4.56 12.31 8.95
N LEU A 230 -3.70 12.19 9.96
CA LEU A 230 -2.27 12.40 9.83
C LEU A 230 -1.65 11.41 8.83
N LEU A 231 -1.96 10.11 8.97
CA LEU A 231 -1.44 9.06 8.11
C LEU A 231 -1.94 9.18 6.67
N SER A 232 -3.15 9.72 6.46
CA SER A 232 -3.71 9.95 5.11
C SER A 232 -3.19 11.23 4.43
N THR A 233 -2.42 12.05 5.14
CA THR A 233 -2.00 13.37 4.66
C THR A 233 -0.64 13.30 3.97
N HIS A 234 -0.58 13.66 2.69
CA HIS A 234 0.68 13.83 1.98
C HIS A 234 1.45 15.05 2.49
N SER A 235 2.77 14.93 2.63
CA SER A 235 3.65 16.08 2.87
C SER A 235 3.67 17.01 1.65
N ASN A 236 3.84 18.32 1.85
CA ASN A 236 4.06 19.27 0.76
C ASN A 236 5.38 19.02 0.01
N GLU A 237 6.32 18.33 0.66
CA GLU A 237 7.61 17.91 0.11
C GLU A 237 7.59 16.42 -0.31
N GLU A 238 6.41 15.85 -0.53
CA GLU A 238 6.30 14.46 -0.95
C GLU A 238 6.88 14.26 -2.36
N LEU A 239 7.40 13.05 -2.60
CA LEU A 239 7.74 12.56 -3.93
C LEU A 239 6.65 11.62 -4.43
N TYR A 240 6.31 11.75 -5.70
CA TYR A 240 5.38 10.89 -6.41
C TYR A 240 6.11 10.13 -7.50
N ILE A 241 5.60 8.96 -7.89
CA ILE A 241 6.20 8.13 -8.95
C ILE A 241 6.22 8.84 -10.33
N THR A 242 5.49 9.95 -10.45
CA THR A 242 5.44 10.80 -11.65
C THR A 242 6.31 12.06 -11.58
N ASP A 243 7.06 12.26 -10.49
CA ASP A 243 8.02 13.36 -10.34
C ASP A 243 9.32 13.05 -11.08
N GLU A 244 9.29 13.32 -12.39
CA GLU A 244 10.35 12.96 -13.33
C GLU A 244 11.74 13.45 -12.89
N SER A 245 11.90 14.76 -12.62
CA SER A 245 13.20 15.38 -12.31
C SER A 245 13.77 14.90 -10.98
N ASP A 246 12.93 14.79 -9.96
CA ASP A 246 13.35 14.44 -8.60
C ASP A 246 13.78 12.97 -8.52
N LEU A 247 13.06 12.07 -9.20
CA LEU A 247 13.40 10.65 -9.22
C LEU A 247 14.54 10.34 -10.20
N SER A 248 14.55 10.96 -11.38
CA SER A 248 15.66 10.78 -12.33
C SER A 248 16.98 11.40 -11.84
N GLY A 249 16.94 12.38 -10.93
CA GLY A 249 18.14 12.96 -10.31
C GLY A 249 18.98 11.97 -9.51
N TRP A 250 18.41 10.82 -9.12
CA TRP A 250 19.15 9.71 -8.49
C TRP A 250 19.88 8.85 -9.50
N LEU A 251 19.47 8.89 -10.78
CA LEU A 251 20.11 8.21 -11.89
C LEU A 251 21.17 9.13 -12.50
N THR A 252 22.33 8.57 -12.87
CA THR A 252 23.46 9.37 -13.40
C THR A 252 23.75 9.11 -14.88
N ASP A 253 23.14 8.07 -15.45
CA ASP A 253 23.31 7.69 -16.86
C ASP A 253 22.19 8.31 -17.70
N GLU A 254 22.54 9.03 -18.77
CA GLU A 254 21.58 9.67 -19.68
C GLU A 254 20.55 8.68 -20.25
N LYS A 255 20.96 7.43 -20.54
CA LYS A 255 20.05 6.39 -21.02
C LYS A 255 19.08 5.97 -19.95
N ALA A 256 19.54 5.78 -18.71
CA ALA A 256 18.68 5.43 -17.59
C ALA A 256 17.69 6.56 -17.25
N VAL A 257 18.15 7.80 -17.31
CA VAL A 257 17.30 8.99 -17.18
C VAL A 257 16.23 8.98 -18.28
N ALA A 258 16.61 8.77 -19.54
CA ALA A 258 15.65 8.70 -20.65
C ALA A 258 14.59 7.59 -20.45
N LEU A 259 15.00 6.40 -20.00
CA LEU A 259 14.06 5.32 -19.66
C LEU A 259 13.08 5.71 -18.54
N HIS A 260 13.53 6.46 -17.54
CA HIS A 260 12.64 6.95 -16.48
C HIS A 260 11.64 7.98 -17.03
N LYS A 261 12.06 8.85 -17.96
CA LYS A 261 11.13 9.77 -18.65
C LYS A 261 10.08 9.03 -19.47
N GLU A 262 10.50 7.98 -20.19
CA GLU A 262 9.56 7.09 -20.90
C GLU A 262 8.55 6.43 -19.94
N TYR A 263 9.01 5.97 -18.78
CA TYR A 263 8.14 5.41 -17.74
C TYR A 263 7.10 6.42 -17.25
N VAL A 264 7.54 7.62 -16.85
CA VAL A 264 6.62 8.68 -16.38
C VAL A 264 5.62 9.06 -17.46
N ALA A 265 6.06 9.13 -18.73
CA ALA A 265 5.19 9.40 -19.86
C ALA A 265 4.14 8.29 -20.07
N ASP A 266 4.51 7.00 -19.98
CA ASP A 266 3.56 5.87 -20.05
C ASP A 266 2.56 5.92 -18.90
N VAL A 267 3.02 6.18 -17.67
CA VAL A 267 2.15 6.30 -16.50
C VAL A 267 1.10 7.40 -16.70
N LYS A 268 1.52 8.60 -17.12
CA LYS A 268 0.58 9.73 -17.33
C LYS A 268 -0.35 9.52 -18.53
N SER A 269 0.15 8.95 -19.63
CA SER A 269 -0.64 8.86 -20.87
C SER A 269 -1.54 7.63 -20.94
N ARG A 270 -1.15 6.51 -20.35
CA ARG A 270 -1.90 5.25 -20.40
C ARG A 270 -2.61 4.96 -19.10
N VAL A 271 -1.90 5.03 -17.97
CA VAL A 271 -2.44 4.62 -16.67
C VAL A 271 -3.45 5.65 -16.15
N GLU A 272 -3.08 6.94 -16.07
CA GLU A 272 -4.00 7.99 -15.60
C GLU A 272 -5.23 8.14 -16.49
N THR A 273 -5.08 8.04 -17.81
CA THR A 273 -6.22 8.08 -18.74
C THR A 273 -7.18 6.92 -18.49
N ALA A 274 -6.68 5.67 -18.37
CA ALA A 274 -7.53 4.53 -18.07
C ALA A 274 -8.25 4.66 -16.72
N ILE A 275 -7.57 5.18 -15.69
CA ILE A 275 -8.17 5.42 -14.38
C ILE A 275 -9.25 6.50 -14.48
N ALA A 276 -8.99 7.59 -15.21
CA ALA A 276 -9.95 8.68 -15.41
C ALA A 276 -11.23 8.20 -16.10
N GLU A 277 -11.11 7.40 -17.17
CA GLU A 277 -12.26 6.80 -17.87
C GLU A 277 -13.07 5.88 -16.95
N ARG A 278 -12.40 5.02 -16.17
CA ARG A 278 -13.05 4.14 -15.20
C ARG A 278 -13.75 4.93 -14.10
N ASN A 279 -13.12 6.00 -13.61
CA ASN A 279 -13.71 6.87 -12.58
C ASN A 279 -14.90 7.66 -13.09
N ALA A 280 -14.87 8.15 -14.33
CA ALA A 280 -16.04 8.76 -14.97
C ALA A 280 -17.21 7.76 -15.06
N ALA A 281 -16.92 6.52 -15.47
CA ALA A 281 -17.94 5.45 -15.53
C ALA A 281 -18.48 5.06 -14.15
N ARG A 282 -17.67 5.10 -13.09
CA ARG A 282 -18.11 4.85 -11.70
C ARG A 282 -18.97 5.99 -11.18
N ALA A 283 -18.56 7.24 -11.39
CA ALA A 283 -19.29 8.44 -10.95
C ALA A 283 -20.68 8.57 -11.61
N ALA A 284 -20.86 8.01 -12.80
CA ALA A 284 -22.16 7.99 -13.48
C ALA A 284 -23.19 7.04 -12.83
N ARG A 285 -22.78 6.15 -11.91
CA ARG A 285 -23.69 5.21 -11.22
C ARG A 285 -24.29 5.87 -9.97
N PRO A 286 -25.56 5.60 -9.61
CA PRO A 286 -26.14 6.09 -8.36
C PRO A 286 -25.31 5.65 -7.15
N GLY A 287 -24.81 6.61 -6.36
CA GLY A 287 -23.94 6.34 -5.21
C GLY A 287 -22.53 5.84 -5.57
N GLY A 288 -22.15 5.90 -6.85
CA GLY A 288 -20.82 5.51 -7.30
C GLY A 288 -19.75 6.51 -6.87
N LEU A 289 -18.67 5.98 -6.29
CA LEU A 289 -17.52 6.77 -5.87
C LEU A 289 -16.33 6.50 -6.81
N PRO A 290 -15.64 7.54 -7.30
CA PRO A 290 -14.34 7.39 -7.96
C PRO A 290 -13.34 6.68 -7.04
N TYR A 291 -12.47 5.85 -7.62
CA TYR A 291 -11.33 5.26 -6.93
C TYR A 291 -10.06 6.03 -7.33
N THR A 292 -9.54 6.85 -6.43
CA THR A 292 -8.51 7.84 -6.74
C THR A 292 -7.13 7.50 -6.19
N VAL A 293 -7.03 6.54 -5.28
CA VAL A 293 -5.82 6.27 -4.47
C VAL A 293 -4.64 5.76 -5.30
N LEU A 294 -4.92 5.12 -6.43
CA LEU A 294 -3.90 4.68 -7.40
C LEU A 294 -3.75 5.63 -8.59
N ILE A 295 -4.38 6.81 -8.58
CA ILE A 295 -4.04 7.88 -9.53
C ILE A 295 -2.60 8.33 -9.20
N PRO A 296 -1.63 8.15 -10.11
CA PRO A 296 -0.21 8.32 -9.81
C PRO A 296 0.21 9.74 -9.46
N SER A 297 -0.25 10.74 -10.21
CA SER A 297 0.09 12.14 -9.95
C SER A 297 -0.80 12.71 -8.83
N PRO A 298 -0.28 13.65 -8.03
CA PRO A 298 -1.11 14.42 -7.11
C PRO A 298 -2.13 15.28 -7.87
N PRO A 299 -3.19 15.77 -7.21
CA PRO A 299 -4.13 16.67 -7.84
C PRO A 299 -3.46 17.95 -8.40
N PRO A 300 -3.95 18.51 -9.51
CA PRO A 300 -3.45 19.77 -10.03
C PRO A 300 -3.55 20.88 -8.96
N ASN A 301 -2.43 21.56 -8.70
CA ASN A 301 -2.29 22.63 -7.71
C ASN A 301 -2.37 22.20 -6.23
N GLN A 302 -2.30 20.90 -5.92
CA GLN A 302 -2.27 20.41 -4.54
C GLN A 302 -1.27 19.24 -4.41
N ARG A 303 -0.02 19.57 -4.05
CA ARG A 303 1.08 18.59 -3.88
C ARG A 303 1.09 17.89 -2.52
N GLY A 304 0.27 18.33 -1.58
CA GLY A 304 0.21 17.79 -0.23
C GLY A 304 -1.18 17.98 0.37
N GLY A 305 -1.37 17.48 1.58
CA GLY A 305 -2.67 17.47 2.24
C GLY A 305 -3.41 16.15 2.06
N LEU A 306 -4.68 16.16 2.45
CA LEU A 306 -5.59 15.03 2.29
C LEU A 306 -6.18 15.05 0.87
N THR A 307 -5.64 14.21 -0.02
CA THR A 307 -6.00 14.17 -1.45
C THR A 307 -6.56 12.83 -1.90
N SER A 308 -6.23 11.74 -1.20
CA SER A 308 -6.55 10.35 -1.58
C SER A 308 -6.15 10.03 -3.02
N GLN A 309 -5.08 10.67 -3.48
CA GLN A 309 -4.54 10.63 -4.83
C GLN A 309 -3.06 11.04 -4.76
N GLY A 310 -2.25 10.35 -5.55
CA GLY A 310 -0.80 10.54 -5.61
C GLY A 310 -0.09 9.30 -5.09
N VAL A 311 0.49 8.52 -6.00
CA VAL A 311 1.22 7.29 -5.64
C VAL A 311 2.66 7.65 -5.33
N VAL A 312 3.11 7.29 -4.13
CA VAL A 312 4.46 7.61 -3.62
C VAL A 312 5.44 6.48 -3.94
N PRO A 313 6.73 6.78 -4.13
CA PRO A 313 7.73 5.76 -4.41
C PRO A 313 8.18 5.03 -3.14
N SER A 314 7.86 5.50 -1.94
CA SER A 314 8.37 4.99 -0.65
C SER A 314 7.30 4.97 0.43
N VAL A 315 7.46 4.14 1.46
CA VAL A 315 6.64 4.24 2.69
C VAL A 315 7.12 5.46 3.49
N SER A 316 6.49 6.61 3.27
CA SER A 316 6.97 7.93 3.76
C SER A 316 6.18 8.48 4.96
N ILE A 317 5.04 7.90 5.27
CA ILE A 317 4.17 8.21 6.39
C ILE A 317 3.68 6.92 7.04
#